data_AF-A0A0B6ZMX9-F1
#
_entry.id   AF-A0A0B6ZMX9-F1
#
_cell.length_a   1.000
_cell.length_b   1.000
_cell.length_c   1.000
_cell.angle_alpha   90.00
_cell.angle_beta   90.00
_cell.angle_gamma   90.00
#
_symmetry.space_group_name_H-M   'P 1'
#
loop_
_entity.id
_entity.type
_entity.pdbx_description
1 polymer ?
#
loop_
_entity_poly.entity_id
_entity_poly.type
_entity_poly.pdbx_seq_one_letter_code
_entity_poly.pdbx_strand_id
1 'polypeptide(L)'
;MNRRKGSGGPPSKRIKNDDFDDMSDVDDQLALMDEIEAERKADVESMEVVDDGPDSSVPTRGTWMRPPLPDINPRKDRVVFQQIDLDYYVGTNMNGMPGALKGPCPIIRMYGITGEGNSVLAHIHGYTPYFYILAQPGFKHTDCETFQDTLDSLVIKDLRSNKESIVQAILAVDYVMKEDIYGYHGNQKKPFLKITVALPRLIAPCKRLLEKDFLCPGYSHFSY
;
A
#
# COMPACT_ATOMS: atom_id res chain seq x y z
N MET A 1 -60.88 -9.51 24.94
CA MET A 1 -59.97 -8.46 24.42
C MET A 1 -58.69 -8.44 25.25
N ASN A 2 -57.55 -8.45 24.56
CA ASN A 2 -56.18 -8.10 24.99
C ASN A 2 -55.35 -8.96 25.97
N ARG A 3 -54.49 -9.76 25.33
CA ARG A 3 -53.12 -10.14 25.74
C ARG A 3 -52.21 -8.93 26.00
N ARG A 4 -51.35 -8.99 27.03
CA ARG A 4 -49.95 -8.45 27.07
C ARG A 4 -49.15 -9.30 28.06
N LYS A 5 -48.39 -10.31 27.60
CA LYS A 5 -46.96 -10.31 27.18
C LYS A 5 -46.00 -9.94 28.32
N GLY A 6 -45.36 -10.97 28.86
CA GLY A 6 -44.26 -10.90 29.82
C GLY A 6 -42.97 -10.35 29.20
N SER A 7 -42.17 -9.71 30.05
CA SER A 7 -40.86 -9.16 29.78
C SER A 7 -39.81 -10.28 29.69
N GLY A 8 -39.36 -10.59 28.48
CA GLY A 8 -38.14 -11.37 28.24
C GLY A 8 -36.93 -10.44 28.29
N GLY A 9 -36.01 -10.68 29.23
CA GLY A 9 -34.69 -10.04 29.24
C GLY A 9 -33.81 -10.55 28.10
N PRO A 10 -32.70 -9.86 27.78
CA PRO A 10 -31.82 -10.24 26.68
C PRO A 10 -31.09 -11.56 26.97
N PRO A 11 -30.82 -12.40 25.94
CA PRO A 11 -30.17 -13.69 26.14
C PRO A 11 -28.70 -13.52 26.56
N SER A 12 -28.26 -14.33 27.52
CA SER A 12 -26.86 -14.40 27.95
C SER A 12 -25.99 -14.98 26.83
N LYS A 13 -24.97 -14.22 26.41
CA LYS A 13 -23.91 -14.75 25.55
C LYS A 13 -23.06 -15.73 26.36
N ARG A 14 -23.13 -17.01 26.01
CA ARG A 14 -22.14 -18.01 26.43
C ARG A 14 -20.83 -17.71 25.68
N ILE A 15 -19.79 -17.34 26.42
CA ILE A 15 -18.41 -17.33 25.91
C ILE A 15 -18.00 -18.80 25.78
N LYS A 16 -17.75 -19.23 24.55
CA LYS A 16 -17.14 -20.52 24.26
C LYS A 16 -15.70 -20.21 23.84
N ASN A 17 -14.76 -20.60 24.69
CA ASN A 17 -13.33 -20.63 24.35
C ASN A 17 -13.15 -21.58 23.16
N ASP A 18 -12.75 -21.02 22.03
CA ASP A 18 -12.04 -21.70 20.96
C ASP A 18 -11.04 -20.68 20.41
N ASP A 19 -10.05 -20.33 21.24
CA ASP A 19 -8.84 -19.66 20.80
C ASP A 19 -8.10 -20.69 19.93
N PHE A 20 -8.06 -20.53 18.60
CA PHE A 20 -6.95 -20.93 17.71
C PHE A 20 -7.23 -20.75 16.20
N ASP A 21 -8.42 -20.29 15.75
CA ASP A 21 -8.73 -20.15 14.30
C ASP A 21 -8.88 -18.71 13.77
N ASP A 22 -8.59 -17.66 14.56
CA ASP A 22 -8.96 -16.28 14.23
C ASP A 22 -7.88 -15.43 13.53
N MET A 23 -6.84 -16.04 12.99
CA MET A 23 -5.76 -15.29 12.31
C MET A 23 -6.16 -14.80 10.91
N SER A 24 -7.26 -15.29 10.31
CA SER A 24 -7.79 -14.73 9.07
C SER A 24 -8.68 -13.50 9.26
N ASP A 25 -9.31 -13.34 10.43
CA ASP A 25 -10.22 -12.20 10.69
C ASP A 25 -9.43 -10.90 10.88
N VAL A 26 -8.23 -10.97 11.46
CA VAL A 26 -7.38 -9.79 11.69
C VAL A 26 -6.84 -9.17 10.39
N ASP A 27 -6.41 -9.99 9.43
CA ASP A 27 -5.89 -9.50 8.14
C ASP A 27 -7.02 -8.93 7.27
N ASP A 28 -8.20 -9.56 7.29
CA ASP A 28 -9.39 -9.06 6.60
C ASP A 28 -9.92 -7.76 7.24
N GLN A 29 -9.85 -7.64 8.57
CA GLN A 29 -10.18 -6.40 9.29
C GLN A 29 -9.18 -5.28 9.00
N LEU A 30 -7.88 -5.58 8.90
CA LEU A 30 -6.85 -4.61 8.50
C LEU A 30 -7.09 -4.11 7.07
N ALA A 31 -7.37 -5.01 6.13
CA ALA A 31 -7.70 -4.62 4.76
C ALA A 31 -8.97 -3.75 4.70
N LEU A 32 -9.98 -4.07 5.52
CA LEU A 32 -11.20 -3.27 5.62
C LEU A 32 -10.92 -1.89 6.26
N MET A 33 -10.06 -1.82 7.27
CA MET A 33 -9.63 -0.55 7.86
C MET A 33 -8.86 0.31 6.87
N ASP A 34 -7.93 -0.28 6.11
CA ASP A 34 -7.18 0.40 5.05
C ASP A 34 -8.14 0.92 3.95
N GLU A 35 -9.18 0.16 3.59
CA GLU A 35 -10.22 0.59 2.65
C GLU A 35 -11.04 1.76 3.20
N ILE A 36 -11.43 1.72 4.48
CA ILE A 36 -12.16 2.81 5.14
C ILE A 36 -11.29 4.07 5.28
N GLU A 37 -10.01 3.93 5.56
CA GLU A 37 -9.07 5.06 5.60
C GLU A 37 -8.83 5.65 4.21
N ALA A 38 -8.73 4.80 3.18
CA ALA A 38 -8.61 5.24 1.79
C ALA A 38 -9.88 5.97 1.32
N GLU A 39 -11.07 5.47 1.67
CA GLU A 39 -12.35 6.15 1.41
C GLU A 39 -12.42 7.50 2.13
N ARG A 40 -12.06 7.56 3.42
CA ARG A 40 -12.01 8.84 4.15
C ARG A 40 -11.03 9.83 3.53
N LYS A 41 -9.87 9.37 3.04
CA LYS A 41 -8.91 10.24 2.35
C LYS A 41 -9.45 10.72 1.01
N ALA A 42 -10.12 9.87 0.24
CA ALA A 42 -10.75 10.24 -1.02
C ALA A 42 -11.95 11.20 -0.82
N ASP A 43 -12.72 11.05 0.25
CA ASP A 43 -13.79 11.98 0.62
C ASP A 43 -13.22 13.35 1.04
N VAL A 44 -12.06 13.38 1.69
CA VAL A 44 -11.35 14.64 2.01
C VAL A 44 -10.74 15.29 0.78
N GLU A 45 -10.27 14.52 -0.22
CA GLU A 45 -9.74 15.04 -1.49
C GLU A 45 -10.83 15.45 -2.50
N SER A 46 -12.03 14.85 -2.43
CA SER A 46 -13.19 15.20 -3.26
C SER A 46 -14.11 16.25 -2.63
N MET A 47 -13.89 16.59 -1.36
CA MET A 47 -14.37 17.83 -0.81
C MET A 47 -13.70 18.94 -1.63
N GLU A 48 -14.46 19.55 -2.54
CA GLU A 48 -14.05 20.78 -3.21
C GLU A 48 -13.44 21.65 -2.11
N VAL A 49 -12.17 22.01 -2.28
CA VAL A 49 -11.52 22.97 -1.41
C VAL A 49 -12.34 24.25 -1.59
N VAL A 50 -13.35 24.42 -0.76
CA VAL A 50 -13.92 25.72 -0.50
C VAL A 50 -12.74 26.45 0.09
N ASP A 51 -12.11 27.28 -0.74
CA ASP A 51 -10.96 28.13 -0.45
C ASP A 51 -11.38 29.18 0.58
N ASP A 52 -11.69 28.70 1.77
CA ASP A 52 -12.01 29.50 2.94
C ASP A 52 -11.06 29.10 4.09
N GLY A 53 -9.81 28.78 3.71
CA GLY A 53 -8.68 29.16 4.57
C GLY A 53 -8.74 30.67 4.78
N PRO A 54 -8.25 31.23 5.91
CA PRO A 54 -8.47 32.62 6.29
C PRO A 54 -8.23 33.50 5.08
N ASP A 55 -9.36 33.97 4.58
CA ASP A 55 -9.60 34.53 3.28
C ASP A 55 -8.40 35.35 2.82
N SER A 56 -7.92 35.12 1.59
CA SER A 56 -6.95 36.01 0.95
C SER A 56 -7.42 37.47 0.95
N SER A 57 -8.73 37.70 1.20
CA SER A 57 -9.37 39.00 1.37
C SER A 57 -9.35 39.57 2.80
N VAL A 58 -9.06 38.75 3.83
CA VAL A 58 -8.84 39.23 5.20
C VAL A 58 -7.34 39.45 5.37
N PRO A 59 -6.88 40.69 5.65
CA PRO A 59 -5.48 40.92 5.94
C PRO A 59 -5.13 40.18 7.24
N THR A 60 -4.67 38.94 7.11
CA THR A 60 -3.93 38.25 8.15
C THR A 60 -2.81 39.21 8.51
N ARG A 61 -2.76 39.63 9.78
CA ARG A 61 -1.68 40.49 10.27
C ARG A 61 -0.38 39.85 9.77
N GLY A 62 0.43 40.59 9.01
CA GLY A 62 1.65 40.09 8.36
C GLY A 62 2.66 39.44 9.31
N THR A 63 2.39 39.49 10.61
CA THR A 63 3.07 38.79 11.69
C THR A 63 3.08 37.25 11.56
N TRP A 64 2.11 36.62 10.87
CA TRP A 64 1.96 35.15 10.84
C TRP A 64 2.20 34.50 9.47
N MET A 65 2.52 35.28 8.45
CA MET A 65 2.81 34.74 7.12
C MET A 65 4.21 34.14 7.05
N ARG A 66 4.37 33.10 6.23
CA ARG A 66 5.70 32.60 5.88
C ARG A 66 6.44 33.61 4.99
N PRO A 67 7.77 33.56 4.95
CA PRO A 67 8.55 34.35 4.00
C PRO A 67 8.10 34.12 2.55
N PRO A 68 8.24 35.12 1.67
CA PRO A 68 7.96 34.94 0.25
C PRO A 68 8.94 33.94 -0.37
N LEU A 69 8.45 33.17 -1.35
CA LEU A 69 9.28 32.21 -2.07
C LEU A 69 10.39 32.95 -2.85
N PRO A 70 11.66 32.51 -2.76
CA PRO A 70 12.71 33.01 -3.64
C PRO A 70 12.41 32.65 -5.11
N ASP A 71 13.02 33.37 -6.05
CA ASP A 71 12.95 33.01 -7.47
C ASP A 71 13.77 31.72 -7.69
N ILE A 72 13.10 30.62 -8.03
CA ILE A 72 13.69 29.29 -8.18
C ILE A 72 13.64 28.88 -9.64
N ASN A 73 14.80 28.59 -10.23
CA ASN A 73 14.92 27.99 -11.55
C ASN A 73 15.07 26.46 -11.45
N PRO A 74 14.06 25.66 -11.87
CA PRO A 74 14.09 24.20 -11.74
C PRO A 74 15.24 23.50 -12.50
N ARG A 75 15.88 24.18 -13.45
CA ARG A 75 17.00 23.63 -14.24
C ARG A 75 18.38 23.89 -13.64
N LYS A 76 18.49 24.81 -12.68
CA LYS A 76 19.78 25.27 -12.14
C LYS A 76 19.84 25.17 -10.63
N ASP A 77 18.73 25.49 -9.96
CA ASP A 77 18.69 25.63 -8.52
C ASP A 77 18.27 24.32 -7.86
N ARG A 78 18.77 24.12 -6.65
CA ARG A 78 18.44 22.95 -5.82
C ARG A 78 17.46 23.37 -4.75
N VAL A 79 16.44 22.54 -4.52
CA VAL A 79 15.54 22.70 -3.37
C VAL A 79 16.09 21.84 -2.24
N VAL A 80 16.57 22.48 -1.17
CA VAL A 80 17.09 21.82 0.03
C VAL A 80 16.14 22.11 1.19
N PHE A 81 15.59 21.05 1.78
CA PHE A 81 14.61 21.17 2.84
C PHE A 81 14.70 20.01 3.82
N GLN A 82 14.24 20.22 5.05
CA GLN A 82 14.13 19.18 6.07
C GLN A 82 12.73 18.57 6.01
N GLN A 83 12.64 17.26 5.82
CA GLN A 83 11.37 16.54 5.88
C GLN A 83 10.78 16.55 7.29
N ILE A 84 9.46 16.60 7.37
CA ILE A 84 8.67 16.56 8.61
C ILE A 84 7.75 15.35 8.60
N ASP A 85 7.04 15.13 7.50
CA ASP A 85 6.02 14.09 7.40
C ASP A 85 6.01 13.46 6.00
N LEU A 86 5.51 12.22 5.96
CA LEU A 86 5.39 11.41 4.75
C LEU A 86 4.01 10.74 4.72
N ASP A 87 3.33 10.88 3.60
CA ASP A 87 2.18 10.05 3.28
C ASP A 87 2.27 9.55 1.83
N TYR A 88 1.28 8.78 1.40
CA TYR A 88 1.11 8.47 -0.02
C TYR A 88 -0.35 8.55 -0.41
N TYR A 89 -0.58 8.75 -1.70
CA TYR A 89 -1.88 8.59 -2.35
C TYR A 89 -1.71 7.78 -3.63
N VAL A 90 -2.84 7.29 -4.15
CA VAL A 90 -2.88 6.55 -5.41
C VAL A 90 -3.19 7.54 -6.53
N GLY A 91 -2.29 7.64 -7.49
CA GLY A 91 -2.45 8.51 -8.65
C GLY A 91 -2.04 7.84 -9.94
N THR A 92 -1.80 8.67 -10.96
CA THR A 92 -1.38 8.20 -12.29
C THR A 92 0.13 8.09 -12.38
N ASN A 93 0.59 7.20 -13.28
CA ASN A 93 2.01 7.06 -13.56
C ASN A 93 2.57 8.34 -14.21
N MET A 94 3.80 8.69 -13.86
CA MET A 94 4.51 9.83 -14.47
C MET A 94 5.40 9.33 -15.61
N ASN A 95 5.24 9.93 -16.80
CA ASN A 95 6.03 9.56 -17.98
C ASN A 95 7.54 9.68 -17.70
N GLY A 96 8.30 8.64 -18.05
CA GLY A 96 9.75 8.60 -17.86
C GLY A 96 10.21 8.17 -16.47
N MET A 97 9.29 7.91 -15.54
CA MET A 97 9.62 7.34 -14.22
C MET A 97 9.57 5.79 -14.26
N PRO A 98 10.42 5.09 -13.49
CA PRO A 98 10.39 3.63 -13.37
C PRO A 98 9.12 3.14 -12.65
N GLY A 99 8.89 1.83 -12.61
CA GLY A 99 7.74 1.22 -11.93
C GLY A 99 6.57 0.92 -12.85
N ALA A 100 5.33 1.03 -12.32
CA ALA A 100 4.13 0.73 -13.09
C ALA A 100 3.98 1.68 -14.30
N LEU A 101 3.93 1.09 -15.49
CA LEU A 101 3.82 1.83 -16.76
C LEU A 101 2.37 2.25 -17.08
N LYS A 102 1.40 1.66 -16.37
CA LYS A 102 -0.04 1.82 -16.59
C LYS A 102 -0.77 1.67 -15.26
N GLY A 103 -1.89 2.39 -15.12
CA GLY A 103 -2.79 2.22 -13.99
C GLY A 103 -2.25 2.73 -12.65
N PRO A 104 -2.98 2.47 -11.55
CA PRO A 104 -2.78 3.15 -10.28
C PRO A 104 -1.36 2.97 -9.75
N CYS A 105 -0.72 4.09 -9.40
CA CYS A 105 0.65 4.14 -8.89
C CYS A 105 0.68 4.81 -7.51
N PRO A 106 1.46 4.30 -6.56
CA PRO A 106 1.66 4.98 -5.29
C PRO A 106 2.59 6.18 -5.50
N ILE A 107 2.13 7.36 -5.11
CA ILE A 107 2.91 8.60 -5.12
C ILE A 107 3.12 9.03 -3.68
N ILE A 108 4.38 9.14 -3.27
CA ILE A 108 4.74 9.55 -1.92
C ILE A 108 4.73 11.08 -1.87
N ARG A 109 4.06 11.66 -0.87
CA ARG A 109 4.14 13.09 -0.56
C ARG A 109 5.08 13.26 0.62
N MET A 110 6.08 14.12 0.43
CA MET A 110 7.03 14.50 1.47
C MET A 110 6.83 15.97 1.80
N TYR A 111 6.40 16.22 3.03
CA TYR A 111 6.22 17.56 3.56
C TYR A 111 7.47 18.00 4.30
N GLY A 112 7.84 19.27 4.17
CA GLY A 112 8.97 19.80 4.91
C GLY A 112 9.13 21.30 4.81
N ILE A 113 10.25 21.79 5.33
CA ILE A 113 10.58 23.22 5.36
C ILE A 113 12.01 23.48 4.89
N THR A 114 12.21 24.53 4.10
CA THR A 114 13.55 24.97 3.70
C THR A 114 14.25 25.69 4.85
N GLY A 115 15.57 25.90 4.73
CA GLY A 115 16.34 26.68 5.71
C GLY A 115 15.86 28.14 5.83
N GLU A 116 15.23 28.66 4.78
CA GLU A 116 14.63 29.99 4.70
C GLU A 116 13.18 30.05 5.24
N GLY A 117 12.62 28.93 5.71
CA GLY A 117 11.29 28.87 6.33
C GLY A 117 10.12 28.67 5.37
N ASN A 118 10.39 28.36 4.10
CA ASN A 118 9.37 28.05 3.09
C ASN A 118 8.84 26.62 3.28
N SER A 119 7.53 26.42 3.18
CA SER A 119 6.94 25.07 3.16
C SER A 119 7.19 24.41 1.81
N VAL A 120 7.50 23.12 1.83
CA VAL A 120 7.73 22.28 0.64
C VAL A 120 6.81 21.07 0.69
N LEU A 121 6.16 20.78 -0.43
CA LEU A 121 5.52 19.51 -0.72
C LEU A 121 6.23 18.91 -1.94
N ALA A 122 6.90 17.78 -1.75
CA ALA A 122 7.56 17.04 -2.82
C ALA A 122 6.76 15.78 -3.16
N HIS A 123 6.36 15.65 -4.43
CA HIS A 123 5.76 14.43 -4.97
C HIS A 123 6.86 13.52 -5.53
N ILE A 124 6.99 12.33 -4.95
CA ILE A 124 8.00 11.34 -5.35
C ILE A 124 7.31 10.24 -6.14
N HIS A 125 7.75 10.07 -7.37
CA HIS A 125 7.25 9.08 -8.32
C HIS A 125 8.30 8.00 -8.58
N GLY A 126 7.85 6.87 -9.13
CA GLY A 126 8.74 5.81 -9.61
C GLY A 126 9.15 4.78 -8.56
N TYR A 127 8.42 4.73 -7.44
CA TYR A 127 8.57 3.67 -6.44
C TYR A 127 7.42 2.68 -6.55
N THR A 128 7.72 1.40 -6.40
CA THR A 128 6.74 0.31 -6.39
C THR A 128 7.02 -0.63 -5.21
N PRO A 129 6.02 -0.97 -4.40
CA PRO A 129 6.19 -1.86 -3.26
C PRO A 129 6.64 -3.27 -3.68
N TYR A 130 7.40 -3.95 -2.81
CA TYR A 130 7.82 -5.32 -3.05
C TYR A 130 8.00 -6.08 -1.74
N PHE A 131 7.95 -7.41 -1.82
CA PHE A 131 8.31 -8.31 -0.73
C PHE A 131 9.11 -9.49 -1.26
N TYR A 132 9.68 -10.29 -0.36
CA TYR A 132 10.48 -11.46 -0.71
C TYR A 132 9.86 -12.73 -0.13
N ILE A 133 9.93 -13.80 -0.91
CA ILE A 133 9.62 -15.16 -0.46
C ILE A 133 10.76 -16.11 -0.83
N LEU A 134 10.88 -17.22 -0.13
CA LEU A 134 11.83 -18.26 -0.51
C LEU A 134 11.40 -18.90 -1.83
N ALA A 135 12.35 -19.13 -2.72
CA ALA A 135 12.07 -19.87 -3.95
C ALA A 135 12.00 -21.37 -3.63
N GLN A 136 11.03 -22.07 -4.23
CA GLN A 136 10.89 -23.51 -4.02
C GLN A 136 12.09 -24.29 -4.58
N PRO A 137 12.40 -25.47 -4.03
CA PRO A 137 13.45 -26.33 -4.57
C PRO A 137 13.25 -26.60 -6.06
N GLY A 138 14.26 -26.26 -6.86
CA GLY A 138 14.24 -26.46 -8.31
C GLY A 138 13.67 -25.30 -9.12
N PHE A 139 13.16 -24.23 -8.49
CA PHE A 139 12.67 -23.02 -9.16
C PHE A 139 13.75 -22.39 -10.04
N LYS A 140 13.41 -22.03 -11.29
CA LYS A 140 14.34 -21.43 -12.25
C LYS A 140 13.93 -20.01 -12.62
N HIS A 141 14.89 -19.24 -13.09
CA HIS A 141 14.64 -17.90 -13.66
C HIS A 141 13.60 -17.90 -14.79
N THR A 142 13.50 -19.00 -15.55
CA THR A 142 12.50 -19.15 -16.63
C THR A 142 11.07 -19.24 -16.13
N ASP A 143 10.88 -19.57 -14.85
CA ASP A 143 9.55 -19.82 -14.28
C ASP A 143 8.96 -18.53 -13.66
N CYS A 144 9.75 -17.46 -13.58
CA CYS A 144 9.34 -16.15 -13.03
C CYS A 144 8.12 -15.57 -13.75
N GLU A 145 8.08 -15.63 -15.08
CA GLU A 145 6.97 -15.10 -15.89
C GLU A 145 5.68 -15.88 -15.61
N THR A 146 5.76 -17.22 -15.59
CA THR A 146 4.61 -18.07 -15.27
C THR A 146 4.13 -17.86 -13.84
N PHE A 147 5.04 -17.71 -12.88
CA PHE A 147 4.70 -17.40 -11.49
C PHE A 147 4.00 -16.04 -11.39
N GLN A 148 4.54 -15.02 -12.06
CA GLN A 148 3.97 -13.67 -12.11
C GLN A 148 2.54 -13.70 -12.63
N ASP A 149 2.30 -14.28 -13.80
CA ASP A 149 0.99 -14.33 -14.44
C ASP A 149 -0.05 -15.09 -13.60
N THR A 150 0.40 -16.17 -12.94
CA THR A 150 -0.45 -16.99 -12.06
C THR A 150 -0.87 -16.20 -10.83
N LEU A 151 0.08 -15.53 -10.16
CA LEU A 151 -0.20 -14.76 -8.95
C LEU A 151 -1.04 -13.52 -9.28
N ASP A 152 -0.73 -12.82 -10.37
CA ASP A 152 -1.48 -11.66 -10.85
C ASP A 152 -2.95 -12.01 -11.09
N SER A 153 -3.19 -13.10 -11.83
CA SER A 153 -4.53 -13.60 -12.12
C SER A 153 -5.30 -13.98 -10.85
N LEU A 154 -4.62 -14.53 -9.84
CA LEU A 154 -5.25 -14.95 -8.59
C LEU A 154 -5.63 -13.73 -7.74
N VAL A 155 -4.71 -12.76 -7.61
CA VAL A 155 -4.94 -11.53 -6.84
C VAL A 155 -6.07 -10.71 -7.47
N ILE A 156 -6.09 -10.57 -8.80
CA ILE A 156 -7.16 -9.84 -9.50
C ILE A 156 -8.54 -10.49 -9.26
N LYS A 157 -8.61 -11.84 -9.20
CA LYS A 157 -9.86 -12.56 -8.90
C LYS A 157 -10.29 -12.44 -7.45
N ASP A 158 -9.35 -12.31 -6.52
CA ASP A 158 -9.59 -12.16 -5.09
C ASP A 158 -10.08 -10.75 -4.72
N LEU A 159 -9.81 -9.75 -5.55
CA LEU A 159 -10.30 -8.38 -5.36
C LEU A 159 -11.85 -8.34 -5.36
N ARG A 160 -12.43 -8.19 -4.16
CA ARG A 160 -13.88 -7.97 -3.96
C ARG A 160 -14.37 -6.66 -4.57
N SER A 161 -13.51 -5.64 -4.58
CA SER A 161 -13.78 -4.32 -5.15
C SER A 161 -12.54 -3.79 -5.85
N ASN A 162 -12.70 -3.30 -7.07
CA ASN A 162 -11.62 -2.75 -7.88
C ASN A 162 -11.79 -1.23 -8.11
N LYS A 163 -11.92 -0.46 -7.02
CA LYS A 163 -12.16 0.99 -7.07
C LYS A 163 -11.08 1.75 -7.86
N GLU A 164 -9.83 1.30 -7.75
CA GLU A 164 -8.67 1.93 -8.39
C GLU A 164 -8.43 1.47 -9.83
N SER A 165 -9.33 0.63 -10.38
CA SER A 165 -9.20 0.07 -11.74
C SER A 165 -7.83 -0.59 -11.97
N ILE A 166 -7.39 -1.40 -11.01
CA ILE A 166 -6.16 -2.19 -11.10
C ILE A 166 -6.30 -3.16 -12.27
N VAL A 167 -5.40 -3.02 -13.24
CA VAL A 167 -5.30 -3.90 -14.41
C VAL A 167 -4.25 -4.99 -14.19
N GLN A 168 -3.19 -4.65 -13.46
CA GLN A 168 -2.07 -5.52 -13.14
C GLN A 168 -1.72 -5.31 -11.66
N ALA A 169 -1.81 -6.37 -10.86
CA ALA A 169 -1.48 -6.39 -9.44
C ALA A 169 0.01 -6.70 -9.20
N ILE A 170 0.58 -7.63 -9.96
CA ILE A 170 2.00 -8.03 -9.90
C ILE A 170 2.76 -7.48 -11.09
N LEU A 171 3.71 -6.59 -10.81
CA LEU A 171 4.49 -5.88 -11.83
C LEU A 171 5.70 -6.69 -12.31
N ALA A 172 6.37 -7.38 -11.40
CA ALA A 172 7.57 -8.15 -11.69
C ALA A 172 7.83 -9.21 -10.62
N VAL A 173 8.45 -10.31 -11.03
CA VAL A 173 8.97 -11.35 -10.14
C VAL A 173 10.43 -11.63 -10.49
N ASP A 174 11.35 -11.23 -9.61
CA ASP A 174 12.79 -11.41 -9.82
C ASP A 174 13.33 -12.55 -8.98
N TYR A 175 14.04 -13.50 -9.59
CA TYR A 175 14.83 -14.50 -8.86
C TYR A 175 16.16 -13.90 -8.37
N VAL A 176 16.38 -13.91 -7.06
CA VAL A 176 17.53 -13.27 -6.41
C VAL A 176 18.16 -14.15 -5.34
N MET A 177 19.48 -14.04 -5.15
CA MET A 177 20.19 -14.74 -4.07
C MET A 177 20.27 -13.83 -2.83
N LYS A 178 19.61 -14.21 -1.74
CA LYS A 178 19.50 -13.47 -0.47
C LYS A 178 19.75 -14.40 0.72
N GLU A 179 19.86 -13.85 1.92
CA GLU A 179 20.07 -14.60 3.16
C GLU A 179 19.08 -14.11 4.22
N ASP A 180 18.59 -15.04 5.03
CA ASP A 180 17.71 -14.75 6.16
C ASP A 180 18.46 -13.98 7.25
N ILE A 181 17.84 -12.94 7.81
CA ILE A 181 18.43 -12.16 8.91
C ILE A 181 18.46 -12.96 10.22
N TYR A 182 17.49 -13.85 10.42
CA TYR A 182 17.32 -14.58 11.67
C TYR A 182 18.22 -15.81 11.74
N GLY A 183 19.24 -15.76 12.59
CA GLY A 183 20.22 -16.85 12.75
C GLY A 183 21.42 -16.71 11.82
N TYR A 184 22.47 -17.48 12.10
CA TYR A 184 23.68 -17.49 11.29
C TYR A 184 23.64 -18.65 10.28
N HIS A 185 23.70 -18.34 8.99
CA HIS A 185 23.61 -19.33 7.90
C HIS A 185 24.95 -19.58 7.20
N GLY A 186 26.07 -19.23 7.83
CA GLY A 186 27.39 -19.46 7.24
C GLY A 186 27.69 -18.57 6.04
N ASN A 187 27.07 -17.37 5.96
CA ASN A 187 27.14 -16.46 4.81
C ASN A 187 26.69 -17.13 3.49
N GLN A 188 25.75 -18.07 3.58
CA GLN A 188 25.23 -18.78 2.43
C GLN A 188 23.93 -18.15 1.96
N LYS A 189 23.93 -17.72 0.70
CA LYS A 189 22.72 -17.18 0.07
C LYS A 189 21.85 -18.32 -0.46
N LYS A 190 20.55 -18.19 -0.23
CA LYS A 190 19.50 -19.03 -0.78
C LYS A 190 18.75 -18.28 -1.89
N PRO A 191 18.05 -19.00 -2.77
CA PRO A 191 17.22 -18.37 -3.78
C PRO A 191 15.91 -17.82 -3.17
N PHE A 192 15.59 -16.59 -3.52
CA PHE A 192 14.37 -15.88 -3.16
C PHE A 192 13.71 -15.32 -4.41
N LEU A 193 12.40 -15.11 -4.34
CA LEU A 193 11.63 -14.37 -5.32
C LEU A 193 11.31 -13.00 -4.74
N LYS A 194 11.72 -11.94 -5.45
CA LYS A 194 11.30 -10.57 -5.16
C LYS A 194 10.04 -10.30 -5.97
N ILE A 195 8.91 -10.17 -5.29
CA ILE A 195 7.62 -9.90 -5.92
C ILE A 195 7.35 -8.41 -5.80
N THR A 196 7.28 -7.73 -6.94
CA THR A 196 6.95 -6.30 -7.02
C THR A 196 5.47 -6.15 -7.32
N VAL A 197 4.75 -5.41 -6.47
CA VAL A 197 3.31 -5.22 -6.55
C VAL A 197 2.95 -3.79 -6.97
N ALA A 198 1.77 -3.59 -7.55
CA ALA A 198 1.32 -2.30 -8.04
C ALA A 198 1.04 -1.31 -6.91
N LEU A 199 0.37 -1.76 -5.85
CA LEU A 199 -0.04 -0.91 -4.72
C LEU A 199 0.29 -1.56 -3.37
N PRO A 200 0.58 -0.76 -2.32
CA PRO A 200 0.93 -1.29 -0.99
C PRO A 200 -0.14 -2.23 -0.41
N ARG A 201 -1.43 -1.87 -0.54
CA ARG A 201 -2.55 -2.67 -0.01
C ARG A 201 -2.65 -4.08 -0.60
N LEU A 202 -2.06 -4.32 -1.78
CA LEU A 202 -2.09 -5.63 -2.43
C LEU A 202 -1.12 -6.63 -1.79
N ILE A 203 -0.18 -6.18 -0.94
CA ILE A 203 0.77 -7.07 -0.26
C ILE A 203 0.03 -8.07 0.64
N ALA A 204 -0.96 -7.63 1.42
CA ALA A 204 -1.68 -8.50 2.33
C ALA A 204 -2.48 -9.61 1.61
N PRO A 205 -3.30 -9.30 0.58
CA PRO A 205 -3.91 -10.32 -0.26
C PRO A 205 -2.89 -11.26 -0.93
N CYS A 206 -1.79 -10.73 -1.48
CA CYS A 206 -0.75 -11.55 -2.09
C CYS A 206 -0.18 -12.56 -1.10
N LYS A 207 0.17 -12.11 0.11
CA LYS A 207 0.69 -12.98 1.18
C LYS A 207 -0.33 -14.07 1.54
N ARG A 208 -1.57 -13.69 1.83
CA ARG A 208 -2.63 -14.65 2.20
C ARG A 208 -2.84 -15.72 1.11
N LEU A 209 -2.87 -15.30 -0.15
CA LEU A 209 -3.06 -16.20 -1.28
C LEU A 209 -1.86 -17.14 -1.46
N LEU A 210 -0.63 -16.63 -1.29
CA LEU A 210 0.59 -17.44 -1.36
C LEU A 210 0.62 -18.56 -0.31
N GLU A 211 0.18 -18.26 0.92
CA GLU A 211 0.20 -19.21 2.04
C GLU A 211 -0.88 -20.29 1.93
N LYS A 212 -2.03 -20.01 1.30
CA LYS A 212 -3.21 -20.91 1.31
C LYS A 212 -3.54 -21.55 -0.04
N ASP A 213 -3.63 -20.74 -1.09
CA ASP A 213 -4.35 -21.10 -2.32
C ASP A 213 -3.49 -21.03 -3.58
N PHE A 214 -2.20 -20.72 -3.43
CA PHE A 214 -1.32 -20.53 -4.58
C PHE A 214 -0.70 -21.84 -5.06
N LEU A 215 -1.03 -22.22 -6.28
CA LEU A 215 -0.44 -23.34 -6.99
C LEU A 215 0.31 -22.83 -8.21
N CYS A 216 1.64 -22.75 -8.11
CA CYS A 216 2.45 -22.43 -9.28
C CYS A 216 2.50 -23.64 -10.22
N PRO A 217 2.20 -23.48 -11.52
CA PRO A 217 2.41 -24.53 -12.52
C PRO A 217 3.83 -25.10 -12.43
N GLY A 218 3.96 -26.42 -12.35
CA GLY A 218 5.26 -27.10 -12.18
C GLY A 218 5.76 -27.24 -10.74
N TYR A 219 5.15 -26.54 -9.76
CA TYR A 219 5.53 -26.57 -8.35
C TYR A 219 4.33 -26.82 -7.41
N SER A 220 3.29 -27.48 -7.90
CA SER A 220 1.98 -27.65 -7.23
C SER A 220 1.99 -28.44 -5.91
N HIS A 221 3.13 -29.00 -5.50
CA HIS A 221 3.27 -29.76 -4.25
C HIS A 221 3.84 -28.94 -3.10
N PHE A 222 4.22 -27.68 -3.33
CA PHE A 222 4.84 -26.83 -2.33
C PHE A 222 3.91 -25.68 -1.94
N SER A 223 3.73 -25.47 -0.64
CA SER A 223 3.17 -24.22 -0.10
C SER A 223 4.27 -23.16 -0.02
N TYR A 224 3.91 -21.90 -0.30
CA TYR A 224 4.82 -20.76 -0.25
C TYR A 224 4.71 -19.98 1.06
#